data_AF-A0A2D4PBZ3-F1
#
_entry.id   AF-A0A2D4PBZ3-F1
#
_cell.length_a   1.000
_cell.length_b   1.000
_cell.length_c   1.000
_cell.angle_alpha   90.00
_cell.angle_beta   90.00
_cell.angle_gamma   90.00
#
_symmetry.space_group_name_H-M   'P 1'
#
loop_
_entity.id
_entity.type
_entity.pdbx_description
1 polymer ?
#
loop_
_entity_poly.entity_id
_entity_poly.type
_entity_poly.pdbx_seq_one_letter_code
_entity_poly.pdbx_strand_id
1 'polypeptide(L)'
;AFGYGCEYFSLFEEQGIGLQWDNFFERPVEEDNFSMTISVFMMVLDSFLYGLMTWYIESVFPGQYGIPRPWYFPFMKSYWFGEKSGGQWLPSHAAGSSEICMEEEPSHLPLGVSIKNLVKVYRDGKKLAVDGLTLNFYEGQITSFLGHNGAGKTTTMSILTGLFPPTSGTAFILG
;
A
#
# COMPACT_ATOMS: atom_id res chain seq x y z
N ALA A 1 17.82 17.90 -18.38
CA ALA A 1 16.84 18.24 -19.42
C ALA A 1 16.42 19.71 -19.38
N PHE A 2 15.89 20.22 -18.26
CA PHE A 2 15.35 21.60 -18.17
C PHE A 2 16.33 22.72 -18.56
N GLY A 3 17.59 22.65 -18.10
CA GLY A 3 18.61 23.67 -18.43
C GLY A 3 18.87 23.83 -19.94
N TYR A 4 19.08 22.71 -20.64
CA TYR A 4 19.21 22.70 -22.10
C TYR A 4 17.91 23.13 -22.80
N GLY A 5 16.73 22.78 -22.25
CA GLY A 5 15.46 23.28 -22.76
C GLY A 5 15.33 24.80 -22.71
N CYS A 6 15.77 25.44 -21.62
CA CYS A 6 15.78 26.89 -21.45
C CYS A 6 16.81 27.60 -22.33
N GLU A 7 17.99 27.00 -22.50
CA GLU A 7 19.04 27.53 -23.38
C GLU A 7 18.58 27.56 -24.85
N TYR A 8 18.03 26.46 -25.33
CA TYR A 8 17.47 26.38 -26.68
C TYR A 8 16.25 27.30 -26.87
N PHE A 9 15.39 27.43 -25.85
CA PHE A 9 14.29 28.39 -25.87
C PHE A 9 14.81 29.83 -26.04
N SER A 10 15.88 30.18 -25.32
CA SER A 10 16.50 31.51 -25.40
C SER A 10 17.10 31.78 -26.79
N LEU A 11 17.70 30.78 -27.44
CA LEU A 11 18.25 30.91 -28.81
C LEU A 11 17.16 31.17 -29.86
N PHE A 12 16.02 30.48 -29.77
CA PHE A 12 14.87 30.72 -30.67
C PHE A 12 14.23 32.09 -30.46
N GLU A 13 14.25 32.60 -29.23
CA GLU A 13 13.79 33.96 -28.91
C GLU A 13 14.76 35.02 -29.43
N GLU A 14 16.08 34.81 -29.31
CA GLU A 14 17.12 35.72 -29.80
C GLU A 14 17.08 35.87 -31.34
N GLN A 15 16.73 34.81 -32.05
CA GLN A 15 16.57 34.82 -33.52
C GLN A 15 15.27 35.50 -33.99
N GLY A 16 14.36 35.87 -33.07
CA GLY A 16 13.10 36.56 -33.39
C GLY A 16 12.03 35.67 -34.04
N ILE A 17 12.28 34.37 -34.15
CA ILE A 17 11.36 33.37 -34.73
C ILE A 17 10.41 32.85 -33.64
N GLY A 18 10.88 32.80 -32.39
CA GLY A 18 10.14 32.27 -31.25
C GLY A 18 9.90 30.76 -31.35
N LEU A 19 9.23 30.22 -30.33
CA LEU A 19 8.94 28.79 -30.25
C LEU A 19 7.58 28.47 -30.89
N GLN A 20 7.58 28.13 -32.17
CA GLN A 20 6.36 27.77 -32.90
C GLN A 20 6.27 26.25 -33.11
N TRP A 21 5.06 25.70 -33.17
CA TRP A 21 4.82 24.26 -33.37
C TRP A 21 5.48 23.72 -34.65
N ASP A 22 5.61 24.56 -35.67
CA ASP A 22 6.23 24.23 -36.95
C ASP A 22 7.75 24.07 -36.85
N ASN A 23 8.39 24.80 -35.92
CA ASN A 23 9.86 24.84 -35.74
C ASN A 23 10.34 24.00 -34.56
N PHE A 24 9.41 23.37 -33.84
CA PHE A 24 9.67 22.54 -32.67
C PHE A 24 10.54 21.30 -32.97
N PHE A 25 10.51 20.86 -34.23
CA PHE A 25 11.29 19.75 -34.79
C PHE A 25 12.49 20.21 -35.60
N GLU A 26 12.60 21.50 -35.89
CA GLU A 26 13.66 22.07 -36.71
C GLU A 26 14.94 22.24 -35.87
N ARG A 27 16.09 22.19 -36.53
CA ARG A 27 17.40 22.21 -35.89
C ARG A 27 17.98 23.62 -36.04
N PRO A 28 18.07 24.42 -34.96
CA PRO A 28 18.57 25.79 -35.06
C PRO A 28 20.11 25.85 -35.17
N VAL A 29 20.83 24.77 -34.83
CA VAL A 29 22.29 24.68 -34.88
C VAL A 29 22.68 23.41 -35.64
N GLU A 30 23.39 23.56 -36.77
CA GLU A 30 23.72 22.44 -37.69
C GLU A 30 24.74 21.44 -37.13
N GLU A 31 25.46 21.78 -36.06
CA GLU A 31 26.52 20.94 -35.47
C GLU A 31 26.06 20.01 -34.35
N ASP A 32 24.82 20.12 -33.86
CA ASP A 32 24.36 19.35 -32.70
C ASP A 32 23.16 18.44 -33.02
N ASN A 33 23.15 17.22 -32.48
CA ASN A 33 22.07 16.24 -32.72
C ASN A 33 20.82 16.50 -31.85
N PHE A 34 20.80 17.57 -31.07
CA PHE A 34 19.77 17.88 -30.09
C PHE A 34 18.76 18.90 -30.63
N SER A 35 17.48 18.62 -30.45
CA SER A 35 16.36 19.50 -30.80
C SER A 35 15.51 19.74 -29.55
N MET A 36 14.69 20.80 -29.56
CA MET A 36 13.84 21.15 -28.43
C MET A 36 12.87 20.03 -28.05
N THR A 37 12.41 19.25 -29.05
CA THR A 37 11.61 18.04 -28.85
C THR A 37 12.31 17.02 -27.94
N ILE A 38 13.62 16.85 -28.06
CA ILE A 38 14.39 15.89 -27.26
C ILE A 38 14.44 16.36 -25.80
N SER A 39 14.59 17.67 -25.56
CA SER A 39 14.54 18.26 -24.22
C SER A 39 13.19 18.06 -23.54
N VAL A 40 12.08 18.28 -24.26
CA VAL A 40 10.72 18.04 -23.75
C VAL A 40 10.46 16.55 -23.52
N PHE A 41 10.90 15.69 -24.42
CA PHE A 41 10.80 14.24 -24.24
C PHE A 41 11.58 13.76 -23.00
N MET A 42 12.81 14.24 -22.80
CA MET A 42 13.59 13.95 -21.59
C MET A 42 12.88 14.45 -20.32
N MET A 43 12.25 15.63 -20.34
CA MET A 43 11.48 16.12 -19.18
C MET A 43 10.24 15.27 -18.87
N VAL A 44 9.52 14.80 -19.89
CA VAL A 44 8.38 13.89 -19.72
C VAL A 44 8.85 12.54 -19.19
N LEU A 45 9.97 12.03 -19.70
CA LEU A 45 10.59 10.80 -19.23
C LEU A 45 11.05 10.90 -17.78
N ASP A 46 11.70 12.00 -17.39
CA ASP A 46 12.09 12.27 -16.00
C ASP A 46 10.86 12.36 -15.09
N SER A 47 9.80 13.03 -15.54
CA SER A 47 8.54 13.13 -14.79
C SER A 47 7.88 11.76 -14.59
N PHE A 48 7.86 10.92 -15.62
CA PHE A 48 7.37 9.56 -15.54
C PHE A 48 8.24 8.69 -14.62
N LEU A 49 9.57 8.81 -14.72
CA LEU A 49 10.52 8.08 -13.89
C LEU A 49 10.37 8.47 -12.42
N TYR A 50 10.26 9.76 -12.10
CA TYR A 50 9.99 10.23 -10.74
C TYR A 50 8.60 9.80 -10.26
N GLY A 51 7.58 9.81 -11.12
CA GLY A 51 6.26 9.30 -10.77
C GLY A 51 6.27 7.81 -10.41
N LEU A 52 6.95 7.01 -11.23
CA LEU A 52 7.14 5.58 -10.97
C LEU A 52 7.96 5.33 -9.69
N MET A 53 9.01 6.12 -9.49
CA MET A 53 9.87 6.04 -8.30
C MET A 53 9.10 6.42 -7.03
N THR A 54 8.28 7.48 -7.06
CA THR A 54 7.41 7.86 -5.95
C THR A 54 6.40 6.76 -5.64
N TRP A 55 5.71 6.24 -6.66
CA TRP A 55 4.78 5.12 -6.50
C TRP A 55 5.45 3.88 -5.89
N TYR A 56 6.68 3.57 -6.31
CA TYR A 56 7.47 2.47 -5.77
C TYR A 56 7.88 2.71 -4.31
N ILE A 57 8.38 3.91 -3.98
CA ILE A 57 8.81 4.26 -2.63
C ILE A 57 7.64 4.23 -1.66
N GLU A 58 6.48 4.79 -2.02
CA GLU A 58 5.28 4.76 -1.16
C GLU A 58 4.80 3.33 -0.91
N SER A 59 4.91 2.46 -1.91
CA SER A 59 4.48 1.06 -1.81
C SER A 59 5.44 0.20 -0.98
N VAL A 60 6.75 0.45 -1.07
CA VAL A 60 7.79 -0.33 -0.37
C VAL A 60 8.07 0.22 1.04
N PHE A 61 8.00 1.54 1.20
CA PHE A 61 8.25 2.25 2.46
C PHE A 61 7.06 3.12 2.85
N PRO A 62 5.92 2.53 3.22
CA PRO A 62 4.84 3.28 3.86
C PRO A 62 5.36 3.80 5.20
N GLY A 63 5.51 5.12 5.33
CA GLY A 63 6.22 5.78 6.43
C GLY A 63 5.80 5.35 7.84
N GLN A 64 4.87 6.08 8.47
CA GLN A 64 4.43 5.80 9.85
C GLN A 64 3.19 4.88 9.92
N TYR A 65 2.43 4.78 8.84
CA TYR A 65 1.20 4.01 8.74
C TYR A 65 1.18 3.22 7.44
N GLY A 66 0.71 1.98 7.50
CA GLY A 66 0.61 1.09 6.35
C GLY A 66 1.45 -0.19 6.49
N ILE A 67 1.10 -1.20 5.70
CA ILE A 67 1.76 -2.49 5.69
C ILE A 67 2.81 -2.47 4.57
N PRO A 68 4.13 -2.49 4.88
CA PRO A 68 5.17 -2.46 3.86
C PRO A 68 5.10 -3.71 2.99
N ARG A 69 5.14 -3.52 1.67
CA ARG A 69 5.18 -4.64 0.72
C ARG A 69 6.62 -4.99 0.36
N PRO A 70 6.92 -6.26 0.02
CA PRO A 70 8.27 -6.66 -0.39
C PRO A 70 8.75 -5.89 -1.62
N TRP A 71 10.05 -5.66 -1.73
CA TRP A 71 10.69 -4.99 -2.88
C TRP A 71 10.36 -5.59 -4.26
N TYR A 72 10.05 -6.89 -4.33
CA TYR A 72 9.64 -7.59 -5.56
C TYR A 72 8.13 -7.56 -5.85
N PHE A 73 7.35 -6.81 -5.08
CA PHE A 73 5.90 -6.70 -5.21
C PHE A 73 5.34 -6.49 -6.63
N PRO A 74 5.91 -5.62 -7.50
CA PRO A 74 5.36 -5.44 -8.85
C PRO A 74 5.46 -6.68 -9.74
N PHE A 75 6.36 -7.63 -9.42
CA PHE A 75 6.49 -8.91 -10.11
C PHE A 75 5.55 -9.99 -9.57
N MET A 76 4.85 -9.73 -8.46
CA MET A 76 3.99 -10.71 -7.81
C MET A 76 2.61 -10.73 -8.50
N LYS A 77 2.26 -11.86 -9.13
CA LYS A 77 0.94 -12.04 -9.77
C LYS A 77 -0.22 -11.85 -8.79
N SER A 78 -0.03 -12.12 -7.50
CA SER A 78 -1.03 -11.88 -6.44
C SER A 78 -1.37 -10.40 -6.26
N TYR A 79 -0.50 -9.46 -6.65
CA TYR A 79 -0.83 -8.04 -6.64
C TYR A 79 -1.86 -7.69 -7.71
N TRP A 80 -1.57 -8.08 -8.95
CA TRP A 80 -2.36 -7.69 -10.11
C TRP A 80 -3.64 -8.51 -10.25
N PHE A 81 -3.63 -9.78 -9.84
CA PHE A 81 -4.75 -10.70 -10.03
C PHE A 81 -5.49 -11.07 -8.73
N GLY A 82 -5.08 -10.51 -7.60
CA GLY A 82 -5.61 -10.88 -6.30
C GLY A 82 -5.20 -12.29 -5.88
N GLU A 83 -5.08 -12.51 -4.58
CA GLU A 83 -4.94 -13.86 -4.05
C GLU A 83 -6.30 -14.55 -4.16
N LYS A 84 -6.40 -15.63 -4.96
CA LYS A 84 -7.58 -16.48 -4.91
C LYS A 84 -7.58 -17.18 -3.55
N SER A 85 -8.34 -16.66 -2.60
CA SER A 85 -8.63 -17.31 -1.32
C SER A 85 -9.54 -18.53 -1.57
N GLY A 86 -8.98 -19.55 -2.24
CA GLY A 86 -9.59 -20.84 -2.47
C GLY A 86 -9.18 -21.81 -1.37
N GLY A 87 -9.56 -21.52 -0.14
CA GLY A 87 -9.31 -22.38 1.01
C GLY A 87 -10.60 -22.60 1.77
N GLN A 88 -11.17 -23.80 1.64
CA GLN A 88 -12.31 -24.23 2.44
C GLN A 88 -11.93 -24.17 3.92
N TRP A 89 -12.53 -23.20 4.63
CA TRP A 89 -12.22 -22.89 6.01
C TRP A 89 -12.90 -23.91 6.94
N LEU A 90 -12.14 -24.90 7.42
CA LEU A 90 -12.55 -25.70 8.57
C LEU A 90 -12.20 -24.95 9.86
N PRO A 91 -13.14 -24.81 10.81
CA PRO A 91 -12.85 -24.28 12.14
C PRO A 91 -11.91 -25.26 12.85
N SER A 92 -10.65 -24.85 13.04
CA SER A 92 -9.71 -25.59 13.86
C SER A 92 -10.06 -25.31 15.31
N HIS A 93 -10.84 -26.20 15.93
CA HIS A 93 -11.12 -26.17 17.36
C HIS A 93 -9.80 -26.31 18.13
N ALA A 94 -9.27 -25.19 18.61
CA ALA A 94 -8.30 -25.21 19.69
C ALA A 94 -9.07 -25.57 20.98
N ALA A 95 -9.04 -26.85 21.33
CA ALA A 95 -9.47 -27.34 22.62
C ALA A 95 -8.60 -26.70 23.72
N GLY A 96 -9.14 -25.65 24.34
CA GLY A 96 -8.53 -24.94 25.47
C GLY A 96 -9.63 -24.50 26.40
N SER A 97 -9.89 -25.33 27.40
CA SER A 97 -10.86 -25.15 28.48
C SER A 97 -10.67 -23.82 29.21
N SER A 98 -11.62 -22.91 29.09
CA SER A 98 -11.99 -21.90 30.08
C SER A 98 -13.43 -21.51 29.78
N GLU A 99 -14.31 -21.57 30.77
CA GLU A 99 -15.72 -21.14 30.67
C GLU A 99 -15.80 -19.63 30.40
N ILE A 100 -15.55 -19.25 29.16
CA ILE A 100 -15.88 -17.92 28.63
C ILE A 100 -17.27 -18.07 28.06
N CYS A 101 -18.21 -17.22 28.47
CA CYS A 101 -19.54 -17.11 27.89
C CYS A 101 -19.44 -16.68 26.41
N MET A 102 -19.04 -17.60 25.55
CA MET A 102 -19.07 -17.45 24.10
C MET A 102 -20.53 -17.59 23.68
N GLU A 103 -21.09 -16.52 23.14
CA GLU A 103 -22.33 -16.62 22.39
C GLU A 103 -22.13 -17.58 21.23
N GLU A 104 -23.18 -18.35 20.92
CA GLU A 104 -23.16 -19.27 19.80
C GLU A 104 -22.96 -18.50 18.49
N GLU A 105 -22.10 -19.00 17.61
CA GLU A 105 -21.78 -18.31 16.36
C GLU A 105 -23.05 -18.13 15.50
N PRO A 106 -23.40 -16.90 15.08
CA PRO A 106 -24.60 -16.65 14.31
C PRO A 106 -24.51 -17.30 12.94
N SER A 107 -25.19 -18.43 12.76
CA SER A 107 -25.21 -19.23 11.53
C SER A 107 -25.95 -18.57 10.35
N HIS A 108 -26.68 -17.48 10.60
CA HIS A 108 -27.54 -16.81 9.63
C HIS A 108 -26.92 -15.53 9.04
N LEU A 109 -25.77 -15.09 9.53
CA LEU A 109 -25.10 -13.89 9.06
C LEU A 109 -23.84 -14.25 8.28
N PRO A 110 -23.54 -13.53 7.18
CA PRO A 110 -22.29 -13.74 6.47
C PRO A 110 -21.11 -13.26 7.32
N LEU A 111 -20.00 -13.99 7.23
CA LEU A 111 -18.75 -13.67 7.91
C LEU A 111 -18.11 -12.43 7.26
N GLY A 112 -17.99 -11.34 8.01
CA GLY A 112 -17.39 -10.10 7.53
C GLY A 112 -15.88 -10.02 7.79
N VAL A 113 -15.44 -10.35 9.01
CA VAL A 113 -14.02 -10.32 9.39
C VAL A 113 -13.66 -11.56 10.20
N SER A 114 -12.55 -12.22 9.88
CA SER A 114 -12.05 -13.38 10.64
C SER A 114 -10.62 -13.15 11.09
N ILE A 115 -10.40 -13.20 12.41
CA ILE A 115 -9.10 -13.08 13.05
C ILE A 115 -8.64 -14.47 13.49
N LYS A 116 -7.42 -14.84 13.12
CA LYS A 116 -6.79 -16.12 13.54
C LYS A 116 -5.45 -15.90 14.20
N ASN A 117 -5.35 -16.30 15.46
CA ASN A 117 -4.13 -16.30 16.26
C ASN A 117 -3.33 -14.97 16.14
N LEU A 118 -4.04 -13.85 16.21
CA LEU A 118 -3.45 -12.53 15.97
C LEU A 118 -2.55 -12.16 17.14
N VAL A 119 -1.29 -11.88 16.82
CA VAL A 119 -0.26 -11.48 17.79
C VAL A 119 0.34 -10.16 17.36
N LYS A 120 0.50 -9.24 18.32
CA LYS A 120 1.22 -7.98 18.11
C LYS A 120 2.17 -7.68 19.25
N VAL A 121 3.45 -7.57 18.91
CA VAL A 121 4.52 -7.11 19.79
C VAL A 121 5.11 -5.84 19.19
N TYR A 122 5.22 -4.77 19.99
CA TYR A 122 5.84 -3.52 19.54
C TYR A 122 7.37 -3.59 19.59
N ARG A 123 8.06 -2.78 18.76
CA ARG A 123 9.50 -2.88 18.42
C ARG A 123 10.46 -2.87 19.60
N ASP A 124 10.06 -2.40 20.78
CA ASP A 124 10.89 -2.52 21.98
C ASP A 124 10.93 -3.94 22.57
N GLY A 125 10.19 -4.90 21.99
CA GLY A 125 10.11 -6.31 22.42
C GLY A 125 9.48 -6.51 23.81
N LYS A 126 9.21 -5.42 24.53
CA LYS A 126 8.81 -5.41 25.94
C LYS A 126 7.31 -5.44 26.17
N LYS A 127 6.50 -5.11 25.15
CA LYS A 127 5.05 -4.98 25.31
C LYS A 127 4.29 -5.81 24.28
N LEU A 128 3.79 -6.95 24.76
CA LEU A 128 2.78 -7.75 24.08
C LEU A 128 1.46 -6.99 24.14
N ALA A 129 0.99 -6.52 22.98
CA ALA A 129 -0.23 -5.72 22.89
C ALA A 129 -1.45 -6.58 22.55
N VAL A 130 -1.27 -7.66 21.79
CA VAL A 130 -2.30 -8.65 21.47
C VAL A 130 -1.64 -10.01 21.50
N ASP A 131 -2.27 -10.97 22.18
CA ASP A 131 -1.77 -12.33 22.37
C ASP A 131 -2.78 -13.36 21.90
N GLY A 132 -2.53 -13.97 20.73
CA GLY A 132 -3.29 -15.11 20.22
C GLY A 132 -4.79 -14.87 19.97
N LEU A 133 -5.22 -13.63 19.68
CA LEU A 133 -6.64 -13.32 19.52
C LEU A 133 -7.23 -14.05 18.31
N THR A 134 -8.30 -14.82 18.53
CA THR A 134 -9.07 -15.50 17.49
C THR A 134 -10.54 -15.14 17.66
N LEU A 135 -11.11 -14.49 16.66
CA LEU A 135 -12.47 -13.93 16.73
C LEU A 135 -13.07 -13.75 15.33
N ASN A 136 -14.36 -14.02 15.19
CA ASN A 136 -15.13 -13.81 13.98
C ASN A 136 -16.14 -12.66 14.17
N PHE A 137 -16.28 -11.81 13.15
CA PHE A 137 -17.27 -10.74 13.09
C PHE A 137 -18.20 -10.99 11.91
N TYR A 138 -19.49 -10.76 12.14
CA TYR A 138 -20.54 -11.04 11.18
C TYR A 138 -21.18 -9.74 10.70
N GLU A 139 -21.60 -9.70 9.43
CA GLU A 139 -22.25 -8.51 8.89
C GLU A 139 -23.57 -8.24 9.61
N GLY A 140 -23.86 -6.97 9.90
CA GLY A 140 -25.07 -6.58 10.65
C GLY A 140 -25.01 -6.80 12.16
N GLN A 141 -23.97 -7.45 12.68
CA GLN A 141 -23.72 -7.56 14.12
C GLN A 141 -22.87 -6.39 14.62
N ILE A 142 -23.27 -5.78 15.75
CA ILE A 142 -22.46 -4.76 16.43
C ILE A 142 -21.63 -5.45 17.51
N THR A 143 -20.31 -5.51 17.31
CA THR A 143 -19.36 -6.03 18.29
C THR A 143 -18.62 -4.88 18.97
N SER A 144 -18.49 -4.93 20.30
CA SER A 144 -17.75 -3.95 21.08
C SER A 144 -16.54 -4.58 21.75
N PHE A 145 -15.39 -3.91 21.67
CA PHE A 145 -14.19 -4.28 22.42
C PHE A 145 -14.20 -3.58 23.78
N LEU A 146 -14.34 -4.33 24.87
CA LEU A 146 -14.28 -3.82 26.23
C LEU A 146 -13.05 -4.36 26.97
N GLY A 147 -12.46 -3.54 27.83
CA GLY A 147 -11.30 -3.93 28.64
C GLY A 147 -10.52 -2.72 29.16
N HIS A 148 -9.56 -2.95 30.04
CA HIS A 148 -8.72 -1.88 30.60
C HIS A 148 -7.82 -1.20 29.55
N ASN A 149 -7.24 -0.05 29.90
CA ASN A 149 -6.24 0.60 29.06
C ASN A 149 -5.02 -0.30 28.87
N GLY A 150 -4.56 -0.45 27.62
CA GLY A 150 -3.46 -1.35 27.30
C GLY A 150 -3.85 -2.82 27.05
N ALA A 151 -5.13 -3.18 27.14
CA ALA A 151 -5.61 -4.54 26.82
C ALA A 151 -5.54 -4.92 25.33
N GLY A 152 -5.06 -4.03 24.46
CA GLY A 152 -4.91 -4.32 23.02
C GLY A 152 -6.04 -3.86 22.11
N LYS A 153 -7.15 -3.33 22.62
CA LYS A 153 -8.33 -2.90 21.82
C LYS A 153 -7.99 -2.04 20.59
N THR A 154 -7.34 -0.90 20.81
CA THR A 154 -6.94 0.03 19.74
C THR A 154 -5.89 -0.61 18.82
N THR A 155 -5.03 -1.47 19.36
CA THR A 155 -4.03 -2.20 18.59
C THR A 155 -4.68 -3.17 17.63
N THR A 156 -5.64 -3.97 18.10
CA THR A 156 -6.42 -4.89 17.27
C THR A 156 -7.13 -4.11 16.18
N MET A 157 -7.84 -3.03 16.52
CA MET A 157 -8.54 -2.22 15.52
C MET A 157 -7.60 -1.61 14.48
N SER A 158 -6.43 -1.13 14.90
CA SER A 158 -5.42 -0.56 13.99
C SER A 158 -4.83 -1.61 13.04
N ILE A 159 -4.79 -2.88 13.44
CA ILE A 159 -4.38 -3.97 12.56
C ILE A 159 -5.50 -4.28 11.56
N LEU A 160 -6.75 -4.36 12.02
CA LEU A 160 -7.92 -4.58 11.14
C LEU A 160 -8.09 -3.48 10.10
N THR A 161 -7.77 -2.23 10.44
CA THR A 161 -7.81 -1.11 9.49
C THR A 161 -6.56 -0.98 8.61
N GLY A 162 -5.58 -1.89 8.75
CA GLY A 162 -4.36 -1.88 7.95
C GLY A 162 -3.34 -0.78 8.32
N LEU A 163 -3.52 -0.09 9.45
CA LEU A 163 -2.57 0.93 9.92
C LEU A 163 -1.25 0.32 10.39
N PHE A 164 -1.32 -0.84 11.06
CA PHE A 164 -0.15 -1.57 11.55
C PHE A 164 -0.16 -3.03 11.10
N PRO A 165 0.99 -3.59 10.68
CA PRO A 165 1.09 -5.01 10.40
C PRO A 165 1.03 -5.85 11.68
N PRO A 166 0.42 -7.05 11.66
CA PRO A 166 0.55 -8.00 12.76
C PRO A 166 1.99 -8.50 12.90
N THR A 167 2.36 -8.97 14.10
CA THR A 167 3.64 -9.67 14.32
C THR A 167 3.53 -11.14 13.94
N SER A 168 2.39 -11.76 14.20
CA SER A 168 2.03 -13.11 13.74
C SER A 168 0.50 -13.23 13.64
N GLY A 169 0.03 -14.30 13.00
CA GLY A 169 -1.39 -14.52 12.72
C GLY A 169 -1.89 -13.76 11.50
N THR A 170 -3.19 -13.86 11.23
CA THR A 170 -3.80 -13.26 10.03
C THR A 170 -5.21 -12.78 10.35
N ALA A 171 -5.60 -11.67 9.71
CA ALA A 171 -6.97 -11.17 9.72
C ALA A 171 -7.46 -11.08 8.26
N PHE A 172 -8.63 -11.65 8.00
CA PHE A 172 -9.31 -11.65 6.70
C PHE A 172 -10.51 -10.72 6.78
N ILE A 173 -10.70 -9.91 5.74
CA ILE A 173 -11.75 -8.90 5.67
C ILE A 173 -12.50 -9.13 4.36
N LEU A 174 -13.78 -9.50 4.45
CA LEU A 174 -14.66 -9.81 3.33
C LEU A 174 -14.20 -10.97 2.43
N GLY A 175 -13.39 -11.90 2.98
CA GLY A 175 -12.83 -13.06 2.27
C GLY A 175 -11.47 -12.80 1.68
#